data_AF-A0A0L8GVU4-F1
#
_entry.id   AF-A0A0L8GVU4-F1
#
_cell.length_a   1.000
_cell.length_b   1.000
_cell.length_c   1.000
_cell.angle_alpha   90.00
_cell.angle_beta   90.00
_cell.angle_gamma   90.00
#
_symmetry.space_group_name_H-M   'P 1'
#
loop_
_entity.id
_entity.type
_entity.pdbx_description
1 polymer ?
#
loop_
_entity_poly.entity_id
_entity_poly.type
_entity_poly.pdbx_seq_one_letter_code
_entity_poly.pdbx_strand_id
1 'polypeptide(L)'
;FLFQILPSGLVDLIHVHKEDHDEVVMIKKVLASTFSANVRVDFEGDTVSYTSNEMDHAGVLTHNYEVQRTPSGMIVRRRHTSDEDVKRHHDK
;
A
#
# COMPACT_ATOMS: atom_id res chain seq x y z
N PHE A 1 13.38 -7.14 -13.45
CA PHE A 1 12.60 -7.10 -12.20
C PHE A 1 11.12 -7.02 -12.58
N LEU A 2 10.31 -7.97 -12.11
CA LEU A 2 8.90 -8.10 -12.50
C LEU A 2 8.06 -8.41 -11.26
N PHE A 3 6.89 -7.79 -11.15
CA PHE A 3 5.94 -8.07 -10.07
C PHE A 3 4.50 -8.00 -10.59
N GLN A 4 3.59 -8.69 -9.91
CA GLN A 4 2.18 -8.78 -10.26
C GLN A 4 1.34 -7.86 -9.36
N ILE A 5 0.45 -7.09 -9.98
CA ILE A 5 -0.58 -6.31 -9.30
C ILE A 5 -1.92 -7.01 -9.50
N LEU A 6 -2.62 -7.30 -8.41
CA LEU A 6 -3.96 -7.90 -8.42
C LEU A 6 -5.00 -6.88 -8.91
N PRO A 7 -6.21 -7.32 -9.32
CA PRO A 7 -7.32 -6.42 -9.61
C PRO A 7 -7.68 -5.47 -8.46
N SER A 8 -7.34 -5.83 -7.22
CA SER A 8 -7.49 -4.96 -6.04
C SER A 8 -6.49 -3.80 -6.00
N GLY A 9 -5.47 -3.77 -6.86
CA GLY A 9 -4.38 -2.81 -6.85
C GLY A 9 -3.23 -3.14 -5.89
N LEU A 10 -3.28 -4.30 -5.24
CA LEU A 10 -2.21 -4.78 -4.35
C LEU A 10 -1.15 -5.58 -5.12
N VAL A 11 0.12 -5.40 -4.75
CA VAL A 11 1.19 -6.30 -5.20
C VAL A 11 1.05 -7.65 -4.51
N ASP A 12 1.11 -8.72 -5.30
CA ASP A 12 0.99 -10.10 -4.83
C ASP A 12 2.35 -10.82 -4.89
N LEU A 13 2.88 -10.96 -6.11
CA LEU A 13 4.12 -11.70 -6.35
C LEU A 13 5.22 -10.81 -6.90
N ILE A 14 6.44 -11.02 -6.41
CA ILE A 14 7.64 -10.33 -6.86
C ILE A 14 8.65 -11.37 -7.34
N HIS A 15 8.99 -11.33 -8.63
CA HIS A 15 9.96 -12.24 -9.23
C HIS A 15 11.38 -11.71 -9.01
N VAL A 16 12.20 -12.54 -8.36
CA VAL A 16 13.62 -12.29 -8.09
C VAL A 16 14.48 -13.32 -8.84
N HIS A 17 15.69 -12.91 -9.20
CA HIS A 17 16.68 -13.82 -9.78
C HIS A 17 17.32 -14.65 -8.68
N LYS A 18 17.74 -15.88 -9.01
CA LYS A 18 18.36 -16.78 -8.03
C LYS A 18 19.70 -16.23 -7.52
N GLU A 19 20.35 -15.41 -8.33
CA GLU A 19 21.62 -14.76 -8.05
C GLU A 19 21.46 -13.45 -7.26
N ASP A 20 20.23 -13.00 -6.98
CA ASP A 20 20.01 -11.80 -6.19
C ASP A 20 20.42 -12.03 -4.73
N HIS A 21 21.26 -11.13 -4.20
CA HIS A 21 21.52 -11.05 -2.77
C HIS A 21 20.28 -10.61 -2.00
N ASP A 22 20.17 -11.01 -0.73
CA ASP A 22 19.02 -10.71 0.12
C ASP A 22 18.74 -9.21 0.25
N GLU A 23 19.77 -8.36 0.29
CA GLU A 23 19.58 -6.90 0.34
C GLU A 23 18.93 -6.37 -0.95
N VAL A 24 19.31 -6.93 -2.10
CA VAL A 24 18.73 -6.56 -3.40
C VAL A 24 17.28 -7.03 -3.48
N VAL A 25 16.98 -8.22 -2.97
CA VAL A 25 15.60 -8.73 -2.84
C VAL A 25 14.78 -7.79 -1.95
N MET A 26 15.33 -7.31 -0.84
CA MET A 26 14.64 -6.40 0.06
C MET A 26 14.33 -5.06 -0.62
N ILE A 27 15.30 -4.45 -1.30
CA ILE A 27 15.10 -3.19 -2.04
C ILE A 27 14.02 -3.36 -3.11
N LYS A 28 14.05 -4.48 -3.85
CA LYS A 28 13.01 -4.83 -4.83
C LYS A 28 11.62 -4.92 -4.20
N LYS A 29 11.50 -5.53 -3.02
CA LYS A 29 10.24 -5.61 -2.26
C LYS A 29 9.73 -4.24 -1.84
N VAL A 30 10.60 -3.37 -1.31
CA VAL A 30 10.25 -2.00 -0.93
C VAL A 30 9.79 -1.18 -2.14
N LEU A 31 10.49 -1.29 -3.27
CA LEU A 31 10.10 -0.58 -4.49
C LEU A 31 8.75 -1.06 -5.02
N ALA A 32 8.53 -2.38 -5.10
CA ALA A 32 7.24 -2.91 -5.54
C ALA A 32 6.10 -2.50 -4.61
N SER A 33 6.29 -2.48 -3.29
CA SER A 33 5.22 -2.10 -2.36
C SER A 33 4.75 -0.65 -2.51
N THR A 34 5.54 0.23 -3.13
CA THR A 34 5.08 1.59 -3.48
C THR A 34 3.96 1.61 -4.51
N PHE A 35 3.88 0.57 -5.34
CA PHE A 35 2.81 0.39 -6.33
C PHE A 35 1.56 -0.29 -5.76
N SER A 36 1.64 -0.86 -4.55
CA SER A 36 0.44 -1.37 -3.87
C SER A 36 -0.43 -0.21 -3.43
N ALA A 37 -1.64 -0.14 -3.97
CA ALA A 37 -2.69 0.72 -3.45
C ALA A 37 -4.03 -0.01 -3.60
N ASN A 38 -4.69 -0.33 -2.48
CA ASN A 38 -6.03 -0.90 -2.51
C ASN A 38 -7.02 0.20 -2.88
N VAL A 39 -7.20 0.48 -4.17
CA VAL A 39 -8.08 1.56 -4.64
C VAL A 39 -9.48 1.00 -4.91
N ARG A 40 -10.46 1.43 -4.12
CA ARG A 40 -11.87 1.23 -4.46
C ARG A 40 -12.23 2.26 -5.53
N VAL A 41 -12.39 1.79 -6.77
CA VAL A 41 -12.76 2.64 -7.92
C VAL A 41 -14.28 2.84 -8.05
N ASP A 42 -15.07 1.91 -7.51
CA ASP A 42 -16.52 2.00 -7.43
C ASP A 42 -16.95 2.60 -6.08
N PHE A 43 -17.13 3.92 -6.09
CA PHE A 43 -17.79 4.66 -5.01
C PHE A 43 -18.71 5.72 -5.60
N GLU A 44 -19.83 5.96 -4.90
CA GLU A 44 -20.78 7.02 -5.23
C GLU A 44 -20.31 8.34 -4.61
N GLY A 45 -20.42 9.44 -5.37
CA GLY A 45 -19.99 10.78 -4.96
C GLY A 45 -18.58 11.16 -5.39
N ASP A 46 -18.13 12.34 -4.93
CA ASP A 46 -16.85 12.93 -5.33
C ASP A 46 -15.67 12.46 -4.47
N THR A 47 -15.93 12.02 -3.23
CA THR A 47 -14.91 11.58 -2.29
C THR A 47 -15.38 10.35 -1.50
N VAL A 48 -14.50 9.38 -1.30
CA VAL A 48 -14.71 8.24 -0.40
C VAL A 48 -13.52 8.10 0.55
N SER A 49 -13.82 7.73 1.80
CA SER A 49 -12.79 7.34 2.77
C SER A 49 -13.07 5.93 3.27
N TYR A 50 -12.03 5.11 3.36
CA TYR A 50 -12.12 3.75 3.88
C TYR A 50 -10.81 3.27 4.47
N THR A 51 -10.90 2.28 5.35
CA THR A 51 -9.75 1.60 5.95
C THR A 51 -9.56 0.25 5.28
N SER A 52 -8.31 -0.11 5.01
CA SER A 52 -7.93 -1.43 4.47
C SER A 52 -6.78 -2.00 5.29
N ASN A 53 -6.88 -3.28 5.61
CA ASN A 53 -5.79 -4.03 6.21
C ASN A 53 -5.02 -4.72 5.08
N GLU A 54 -3.77 -4.30 4.87
CA GLU A 54 -2.90 -4.83 3.82
C GLU A 54 -1.76 -5.59 4.47
N MET A 55 -1.43 -6.74 3.91
CA MET A 55 -0.24 -7.48 4.32
C MET A 55 0.90 -7.11 3.39
N ASP A 56 2.04 -6.71 3.96
CA ASP A 56 3.27 -6.49 3.21
C ASP A 56 4.44 -7.29 3.83
N HIS A 57 5.66 -6.95 3.43
CA HIS A 57 6.86 -7.62 3.93
C HIS A 57 7.18 -7.34 5.41
N ALA A 58 6.57 -6.30 6.01
CA ALA A 58 6.75 -5.92 7.41
C ALA A 58 5.62 -6.44 8.33
N GLY A 59 4.49 -6.88 7.76
CA GLY A 59 3.39 -7.51 8.51
C GLY A 59 2.03 -7.04 8.04
N VAL A 60 1.02 -7.13 8.91
CA VAL A 60 -0.33 -6.58 8.64
C VAL A 60 -0.33 -5.11 9.02
N LEU A 61 -0.72 -4.27 8.07
CA LEU A 61 -0.74 -2.81 8.20
C LEU A 61 -2.15 -2.27 7.99
N THR A 62 -2.54 -1.33 8.83
CA THR A 62 -3.82 -0.62 8.71
C THR A 62 -3.62 0.67 7.93
N HIS A 63 -4.21 0.74 6.73
CA HIS A 63 -4.16 1.91 5.87
C HIS A 63 -5.51 2.63 5.83
N ASN A 64 -5.47 3.95 5.97
CA ASN A 64 -6.61 4.83 5.76
C ASN A 64 -6.47 5.50 4.40
N TYR A 65 -7.45 5.28 3.53
CA TYR A 65 -7.54 5.85 2.20
C TYR A 65 -8.59 6.95 2.17
N GLU A 66 -8.27 8.02 1.46
CA GLU A 66 -9.20 9.06 1.02
C GLU A 66 -8.99 9.21 -0.49
N VAL A 67 -10.02 8.89 -1.28
CA VAL A 67 -9.99 8.94 -2.74
C VAL A 67 -10.97 10.00 -3.20
N GLN A 68 -10.49 10.95 -4.00
CA GLN A 68 -11.29 12.05 -4.54
C GLN A 68 -11.26 12.00 -6.07
N ARG A 69 -12.43 12.05 -6.71
CA ARG A 69 -12.56 12.22 -8.16
C ARG A 69 -12.33 13.69 -8.53
N THR A 70 -11.61 13.89 -9.62
CA THR A 70 -11.32 15.21 -10.19
C THR A 70 -11.57 15.18 -11.69
N PRO A 71 -11.79 16.32 -12.36
CA PRO A 71 -11.93 16.37 -13.81
C PRO A 71 -10.72 15.78 -14.58
N SER A 72 -9.55 15.72 -13.94
CA SER A 72 -8.30 15.20 -14.49
C SER A 72 -7.93 13.78 -14.06
N GLY A 73 -8.79 13.08 -13.31
CA GLY A 73 -8.51 11.75 -12.78
C GLY A 73 -8.86 11.60 -11.30
N MET A 74 -7.99 10.97 -10.51
CA MET A 74 -8.22 10.73 -9.08
C MET A 74 -7.05 11.22 -8.22
N ILE A 75 -7.36 11.78 -7.06
CA ILE A 75 -6.40 12.05 -5.99
C ILE A 75 -6.58 10.96 -4.93
N VAL A 76 -5.52 10.21 -4.65
CA VAL A 76 -5.51 9.19 -3.59
C VAL A 76 -4.58 9.65 -2.48
N ARG A 77 -5.13 9.83 -1.28
CA ARG A 77 -4.35 10.04 -0.05
C ARG A 77 -4.38 8.76 0.75
N ARG A 78 -3.19 8.22 1.03
CA ARG A 78 -3.01 7.05 1.90
C ARG A 78 -2.28 7.47 3.16
N ARG A 79 -2.87 7.22 4.33
CA ARG A 79 -2.21 7.37 5.63
C ARG A 79 -2.03 5.99 6.26
N HIS A 80 -0.82 5.73 6.71
CA HIS A 80 -0.47 4.54 7.47
C HIS A 80 -0.64 4.82 8.97
N THR A 81 -1.12 3.84 9.71
CA THR A 81 -1.11 3.84 11.19
C THR A 81 -0.64 2.48 11.66
N SER A 82 0.51 2.42 12.31
CA SER A 82 1.00 1.21 12.99
C SER A 82 0.62 1.24 14.48
N ASP A 83 0.48 0.07 15.11
CA ASP A 83 0.30 -0.02 16.56
C ASP A 83 1.49 0.56 17.34
N GLU A 84 2.69 0.61 16.73
CA GLU A 84 3.86 1.25 17.32
C GLU A 84 3.76 2.78 17.33
N ASP A 85 3.11 3.40 16.33
CA ASP A 85 2.87 4.85 16.30
C ASP A 85 1.91 5.27 17.42
N VAL A 86 0.89 4.46 17.72
CA VAL A 86 -0.06 4.71 18.81
C VAL A 86 0.64 4.66 20.18
N LYS A 87 1.53 3.68 20.40
CA LYS A 87 2.29 3.56 21.66
C LYS A 87 3.20 4.76 21.92
N ARG A 88 3.87 5.31 20.89
CA ARG A 88 4.71 6.52 21.03
C ARG A 88 3.94 7.77 21.46
N HIS A 89 2.65 7.85 21.14
CA HIS A 89 1.82 8.99 21.52
C HIS A 89 1.26 8.91 22.95
N HIS A 90 1.25 7.72 23.55
CA HIS A 90 0.74 7.51 24.92
C HIS A 90 1.81 7.65 26.02
N ASP A 91 3.11 7.68 25.67
CA ASP A 91 4.21 7.92 26.61
C ASP A 91 4.52 9.43 26.85
N LYS A 92 3.50 10.30 26.78
CA LYS A 92 3.64 11.74 27.08
C LYS A 92 2.94 12.15 28.36
#